data_AF-A0A0N9VZ81-F1
#
_entry.id   AF-A0A0N9VZ81-F1
#
_cell.length_a   1.000
_cell.length_b   1.000
_cell.length_c   1.000
_cell.angle_alpha   90.00
_cell.angle_beta   90.00
_cell.angle_gamma   90.00
#
_symmetry.space_group_name_H-M   'P 1'
#
loop_
_entity.id
_entity.type
_entity.pdbx_description
1 polymer ?
#
loop_
_entity_poly.entity_id
_entity_poly.type
_entity_poly.pdbx_seq_one_letter_code
_entity_poly.pdbx_strand_id
1 'polypeptide(L)'
;MNYKIKNQISISCILLSVFLLGCQKQNTSNTPEKVQEQIVQSQISASEVAIPTTVSNCDQVDAKIAVLKKTYDAKMLVELNELFKTCLASVPLEKRYEWFEATKTIYEFQIENLPKKLQYYIRQMDEKNSLSDIQLEKLYNSMSPSEKYVIDHIDQIYFYQYYQGEGSYDIALNPEYVIKIFSPSLQKSDQIYLKEYRNQENTIGGSIDNDAGLTVSFTQLGDWIIFWENYIKQYPQSHFKNMAQKHIQFYQKYLFLGLENTPVFEFEYLDFEINPDALKAITKISKTQSQSAEKAKKFLDYVTSSKKMDASFNEETDSQAEYNAYLYQQEEFINTFQKNYQQQLITLLNLE
;
A
#
# COMPACT_ATOMS: atom_id res chain seq x y z
N MET A 1 -16.03 -26.16 7.71
CA MET A 1 -17.40 -25.78 8.11
C MET A 1 -17.42 -25.46 9.61
N ASN A 2 -17.34 -24.17 9.96
CA ASN A 2 -17.73 -23.55 11.23
C ASN A 2 -17.52 -22.04 11.07
N TYR A 3 -18.42 -21.38 10.35
CA TYR A 3 -18.48 -19.92 10.23
C TYR A 3 -19.75 -19.42 10.90
N LYS A 4 -19.59 -18.65 11.97
CA LYS A 4 -20.46 -17.59 12.51
C LYS A 4 -19.83 -17.16 13.84
N ILE A 5 -19.60 -15.87 14.08
CA ILE A 5 -20.60 -14.95 14.63
C ILE A 5 -20.39 -13.54 14.05
N LYS A 6 -21.42 -13.01 13.39
CA LYS A 6 -21.64 -11.57 13.16
C LYS A 6 -22.02 -10.94 14.51
N ASN A 7 -21.35 -9.87 14.91
CA ASN A 7 -21.81 -9.01 15.99
C ASN A 7 -22.29 -7.68 15.40
N GLN A 8 -23.61 -7.48 15.41
CA GLN A 8 -24.24 -6.16 15.24
C GLN A 8 -24.27 -5.50 16.62
N ILE A 9 -23.69 -4.31 16.76
CA ILE A 9 -24.04 -3.41 17.88
C ILE A 9 -24.39 -2.05 17.30
N SER A 10 -25.61 -1.67 17.65
CA SER A 10 -26.33 -0.47 17.25
C SER A 10 -25.70 0.80 17.83
N ILE A 11 -25.85 1.87 17.05
CA ILE A 11 -25.49 3.25 17.39
C ILE A 11 -26.37 3.73 18.56
N SER A 12 -25.76 4.35 19.57
CA SER A 12 -26.47 5.26 20.47
C SER A 12 -25.56 6.42 20.85
N CYS A 13 -25.92 7.59 20.34
CA CYS A 13 -25.37 8.89 20.71
C CYS A 13 -25.81 9.27 22.12
N ILE A 14 -24.87 9.61 23.00
CA ILE A 14 -25.15 10.46 24.17
C ILE A 14 -24.04 11.52 24.25
N LEU A 15 -24.43 12.76 23.95
CA LEU A 15 -23.76 14.01 24.30
C LEU A 15 -23.97 14.28 25.80
N LEU A 16 -22.91 14.64 26.54
CA LEU A 16 -22.99 15.68 27.59
C LEU A 16 -21.60 16.11 28.14
N SER A 17 -21.36 17.39 27.89
CA SER A 17 -20.54 18.46 28.49
C SER A 17 -19.72 18.25 29.78
N VAL A 18 -18.46 18.70 29.69
CA VAL A 18 -17.73 19.69 30.53
C VAL A 18 -17.71 19.51 32.06
N PHE A 19 -16.50 19.38 32.64
CA PHE A 19 -16.00 20.28 33.69
C PHE A 19 -14.45 20.31 33.71
N LEU A 20 -13.92 21.53 33.57
CA LEU A 20 -12.55 21.94 33.86
C LEU A 20 -12.38 22.09 35.37
N LEU A 21 -11.29 21.58 35.95
CA LEU A 21 -10.66 22.13 37.14
C LEU A 21 -9.14 21.94 37.04
N GLY A 22 -8.40 23.05 37.17
CA GLY A 22 -6.95 23.08 37.21
C GLY A 22 -6.40 23.42 38.60
N CYS A 23 -5.06 23.45 38.65
CA CYS A 23 -4.17 23.97 39.72
C CYS A 23 -4.12 23.13 41.02
N GLN A 24 -3.00 22.99 41.73
CA GLN A 24 -1.74 23.74 41.71
C GLN A 24 -0.59 22.93 42.32
N LYS A 25 0.61 23.24 41.85
CA LYS A 25 1.94 22.82 42.30
C LYS A 25 2.28 23.51 43.64
N GLN A 26 2.97 22.83 44.55
CA GLN A 26 3.88 23.50 45.49
C GLN A 26 5.20 22.72 45.61
N ASN A 27 6.27 23.51 45.51
CA ASN A 27 7.66 23.13 45.61
C ASN A 27 8.06 23.03 47.09
N THR A 28 9.09 22.24 47.38
CA THR A 28 10.17 22.74 48.24
C THR A 28 11.49 22.08 47.86
N SER A 29 12.43 22.95 47.55
CA SER A 29 13.84 22.74 47.24
C SER A 29 14.61 22.17 48.43
N ASN A 30 15.72 21.47 48.16
CA ASN A 30 17.08 21.90 48.53
C ASN A 30 18.12 20.82 48.15
N THR A 31 18.98 21.15 47.17
CA THR A 31 20.32 20.57 46.92
C THR A 31 21.34 21.14 47.93
N PRO A 32 22.65 20.82 47.89
CA PRO A 32 23.39 19.63 47.43
C PRO A 32 24.45 19.16 48.46
N GLU A 33 24.90 17.90 48.42
CA GLU A 33 26.31 17.63 48.73
C GLU A 33 26.85 16.35 48.07
N LYS A 34 28.06 16.48 47.49
CA LYS A 34 28.87 15.44 46.86
C LYS A 34 29.51 14.54 47.93
N VAL A 35 29.54 13.23 47.72
CA VAL A 35 30.70 12.39 48.12
C VAL A 35 30.88 11.24 47.13
N GLN A 36 32.15 11.00 46.76
CA GLN A 36 32.67 9.97 45.87
C GLN A 36 32.59 8.53 46.40
N GLU A 37 32.62 7.62 45.42
CA GLU A 37 33.00 6.20 45.41
C GLU A 37 33.56 5.57 46.70
N GLN A 38 33.02 4.39 47.05
CA GLN A 38 33.86 3.22 47.28
C GLN A 38 33.10 1.90 47.08
N ILE A 39 33.77 1.01 46.35
CA ILE A 39 33.37 -0.34 45.97
C ILE A 39 33.34 -1.25 47.20
N VAL A 40 32.25 -2.00 47.40
CA VAL A 40 32.29 -3.27 48.16
C VAL A 40 31.50 -4.32 47.40
N GLN A 41 32.26 -5.33 46.99
CA GLN A 41 31.85 -6.55 46.32
C GLN A 41 31.08 -7.42 47.31
N SER A 42 29.86 -7.86 46.96
CA SER A 42 29.20 -8.98 47.63
C SER A 42 28.57 -9.90 46.59
N GLN A 43 29.10 -11.11 46.53
CA GLN A 43 28.54 -12.23 45.77
C GLN A 43 27.26 -12.69 46.47
N ILE A 44 26.14 -12.69 45.75
CA ILE A 44 25.03 -13.59 46.03
C ILE A 44 24.60 -14.22 44.71
N SER A 45 24.85 -15.53 44.66
CA SER A 45 24.36 -16.56 43.75
C SER A 45 23.04 -16.24 43.02
N ALA A 46 23.14 -16.16 41.69
CA ALA A 46 21.99 -16.24 40.81
C ALA A 46 21.45 -17.67 40.80
N SER A 47 20.28 -17.89 41.42
CA SER A 47 19.46 -19.04 41.08
C SER A 47 18.96 -18.85 39.65
N GLU A 48 19.42 -19.75 38.80
CA GLU A 48 19.03 -19.92 37.41
C GLU A 48 17.51 -20.19 37.36
N VAL A 49 16.74 -19.16 37.02
CA VAL A 49 15.35 -19.37 36.57
C VAL A 49 15.46 -19.90 35.15
N ALA A 50 15.39 -21.22 35.02
CA ALA A 50 15.35 -21.90 33.73
C ALA A 50 14.17 -21.37 32.90
N ILE A 51 14.49 -20.58 31.89
CA ILE A 51 13.60 -20.29 30.77
C ILE A 51 13.37 -21.65 30.08
N PRO A 52 12.11 -22.06 29.79
CA PRO A 52 11.88 -23.30 29.06
C PRO A 52 12.53 -23.19 27.68
N THR A 53 13.65 -23.89 27.50
CA THR A 53 14.26 -24.15 26.19
C THR A 53 13.30 -25.04 25.39
N THR A 54 12.35 -24.43 24.69
CA THR A 54 11.89 -25.01 23.43
C THR A 54 13.10 -24.98 22.51
N VAL A 55 13.70 -26.15 22.25
CA VAL A 55 14.72 -26.31 21.22
C VAL A 55 14.11 -25.81 19.92
N SER A 56 14.49 -24.60 19.52
CA SER A 56 13.90 -23.95 18.36
C SER A 56 14.52 -24.61 17.13
N ASN A 57 13.71 -25.32 16.34
CA ASN A 57 14.15 -26.01 15.11
C ASN A 57 14.48 -25.03 13.96
N CYS A 58 14.98 -23.82 14.28
CA CYS A 58 15.27 -22.77 13.30
C CYS A 58 16.35 -23.17 12.29
N ASP A 59 17.23 -24.11 12.65
CA ASP A 59 18.25 -24.65 11.75
C ASP A 59 17.64 -25.38 10.54
N GLN A 60 16.36 -25.76 10.61
CA GLN A 60 15.65 -26.41 9.50
C GLN A 60 15.08 -25.43 8.47
N VAL A 61 15.01 -24.12 8.78
CA VAL A 61 14.34 -23.13 7.93
C VAL A 61 14.97 -23.06 6.55
N ASP A 62 16.30 -22.93 6.47
CA ASP A 62 17.01 -22.84 5.19
C ASP A 62 16.86 -24.11 4.35
N ALA A 63 16.88 -25.29 4.99
CA ALA A 63 16.67 -26.56 4.31
C ALA A 63 15.26 -26.66 3.72
N LYS A 64 14.23 -26.26 4.47
CA LYS A 64 12.84 -26.24 4.00
C LYS A 64 12.64 -25.21 2.87
N ILE A 65 13.25 -24.02 2.98
CA ILE A 65 13.25 -23.01 1.90
C ILE A 65 13.85 -23.60 0.62
N ALA A 66 14.98 -24.30 0.70
CA ALA A 66 15.65 -24.86 -0.46
C ALA A 66 14.79 -25.92 -1.18
N VAL A 67 14.03 -26.73 -0.42
CA VAL A 67 13.10 -27.72 -0.96
C VAL A 67 11.86 -27.05 -1.57
N LEU A 68 11.20 -26.15 -0.84
CA LEU A 68 9.92 -25.54 -1.23
C LEU A 68 10.01 -24.60 -2.43
N LYS A 69 11.21 -24.14 -2.80
CA LYS A 69 11.47 -23.42 -4.06
C LYS A 69 11.36 -24.31 -5.31
N LYS A 70 11.34 -25.64 -5.15
CA LYS A 70 11.46 -26.61 -6.26
C LYS A 70 10.47 -27.78 -6.15
N THR A 71 9.75 -27.89 -5.04
CA THR A 71 8.86 -29.02 -4.78
C THR A 71 7.58 -28.54 -4.15
N TYR A 72 6.46 -28.97 -4.71
CA TYR A 72 5.14 -28.66 -4.17
C TYR A 72 4.90 -29.56 -2.94
N ASP A 73 4.77 -28.93 -1.77
CA ASP A 73 4.50 -29.63 -0.51
C ASP A 73 3.79 -28.70 0.48
N ALA A 74 2.47 -28.82 0.53
CA ALA A 74 1.62 -28.01 1.39
C ALA A 74 1.90 -28.24 2.89
N LYS A 75 2.28 -29.45 3.30
CA LYS A 75 2.56 -29.76 4.71
C LYS A 75 3.84 -29.06 5.14
N MET A 76 4.90 -29.21 4.33
CA MET A 76 6.16 -28.55 4.59
C MET A 76 6.03 -27.02 4.53
N LEU A 77 5.16 -26.48 3.68
CA LEU A 77 4.85 -25.05 3.65
C LEU A 77 4.21 -24.56 4.96
N VAL A 78 3.23 -25.30 5.49
CA VAL A 78 2.63 -25.00 6.82
C VAL A 78 3.71 -25.05 7.91
N GLU A 79 4.55 -26.08 7.93
CA GLU A 79 5.65 -26.20 8.89
C GLU A 79 6.63 -25.04 8.79
N LEU A 80 6.99 -24.61 7.57
CA LEU A 80 7.87 -23.46 7.35
C LEU A 80 7.23 -22.17 7.89
N ASN A 81 5.93 -21.97 7.65
CA ASN A 81 5.21 -20.80 8.16
C ASN A 81 5.17 -20.75 9.68
N GLU A 82 5.00 -21.90 10.36
CA GLU A 82 5.09 -21.97 11.82
C GLU A 82 6.51 -21.69 12.32
N LEU A 83 7.53 -22.20 11.63
CA LEU A 83 8.92 -21.89 11.97
C LEU A 83 9.21 -20.40 11.83
N PHE A 84 8.73 -19.73 10.78
CA PHE A 84 8.94 -18.27 10.66
C PHE A 84 8.34 -17.51 11.84
N LYS A 85 7.14 -17.87 12.31
CA LYS A 85 6.50 -17.22 13.48
C LYS A 85 7.36 -17.29 14.74
N THR A 86 8.15 -18.34 14.93
CA THR A 86 8.97 -18.54 16.13
C THR A 86 10.43 -18.16 15.96
N CYS A 87 10.97 -18.25 14.74
CA CYS A 87 12.41 -18.14 14.47
C CYS A 87 12.88 -16.77 13.99
N LEU A 88 11.99 -15.95 13.42
CA LEU A 88 12.41 -14.66 12.85
C LEU A 88 13.07 -13.75 13.89
N ALA A 89 12.55 -13.72 15.12
CA ALA A 89 13.11 -12.89 16.19
C ALA A 89 14.49 -13.37 16.68
N SER A 90 14.84 -14.64 16.47
CA SER A 90 16.08 -15.25 16.98
C SER A 90 17.26 -15.19 16.01
N VAL A 91 17.05 -14.79 14.75
CA VAL A 91 18.12 -14.69 13.74
C VAL A 91 18.54 -13.23 13.47
N PRO A 92 19.76 -12.99 12.96
CA PRO A 92 20.20 -11.65 12.56
C PRO A 92 19.24 -11.02 11.53
N LEU A 93 19.14 -9.69 11.53
CA LEU A 93 18.20 -8.97 10.67
C LEU A 93 18.39 -9.28 9.18
N GLU A 94 19.63 -9.38 8.71
CA GLU A 94 19.97 -9.76 7.33
C GLU A 94 19.32 -11.09 6.95
N LYS A 95 19.38 -12.08 7.85
CA LYS A 95 18.76 -13.39 7.65
C LYS A 95 17.23 -13.32 7.58
N ARG A 96 16.62 -12.39 8.31
CA ARG A 96 15.16 -12.15 8.25
C ARG A 96 14.76 -11.63 6.87
N TYR A 97 15.55 -10.75 6.28
CA TYR A 97 15.31 -10.28 4.90
C TYR A 97 15.54 -11.38 3.87
N GLU A 98 16.59 -12.20 4.02
CA GLU A 98 16.79 -13.36 3.14
C GLU A 98 15.59 -14.31 3.16
N TRP A 99 15.07 -14.61 4.35
CA TRP A 99 13.87 -15.44 4.50
C TRP A 99 12.62 -14.77 3.94
N PHE A 100 12.45 -13.47 4.16
CA PHE A 100 11.35 -12.68 3.60
C PHE A 100 11.35 -12.75 2.07
N GLU A 101 12.48 -12.46 1.42
CA GLU A 101 12.61 -12.50 -0.05
C GLU A 101 12.40 -13.92 -0.60
N ALA A 102 12.88 -14.95 0.12
CA ALA A 102 12.66 -16.33 -0.27
C ALA A 102 11.17 -16.72 -0.31
N THR A 103 10.31 -16.07 0.50
CA THR A 103 8.88 -16.40 0.51
C THR A 103 8.21 -16.13 -0.83
N LYS A 104 8.60 -15.06 -1.55
CA LYS A 104 8.06 -14.74 -2.87
C LYS A 104 8.22 -15.93 -3.83
N THR A 105 9.45 -16.41 -4.00
CA THR A 105 9.74 -17.54 -4.90
C THR A 105 9.07 -18.84 -4.45
N ILE A 106 8.99 -19.08 -3.13
CA ILE A 106 8.28 -20.25 -2.61
C ILE A 106 6.81 -20.17 -3.01
N TYR A 107 6.12 -19.08 -2.68
CA TYR A 107 4.69 -18.96 -2.93
C TYR A 107 4.35 -18.96 -4.42
N GLU A 108 5.13 -18.30 -5.27
CA GLU A 108 5.01 -18.38 -6.73
C GLU A 108 5.04 -19.85 -7.17
N PHE A 109 6.08 -20.61 -6.77
CA PHE A 109 6.19 -22.02 -7.13
C PHE A 109 5.03 -22.88 -6.59
N GLN A 110 4.62 -22.67 -5.34
CA GLN A 110 3.54 -23.47 -4.72
C GLN A 110 2.19 -23.21 -5.38
N ILE A 111 1.91 -21.97 -5.79
CA ILE A 111 0.66 -21.61 -6.49
C ILE A 111 0.67 -22.15 -7.93
N GLU A 112 1.77 -22.00 -8.66
CA GLU A 112 1.91 -22.50 -10.04
C GLU A 112 1.75 -24.02 -10.13
N ASN A 113 2.21 -24.75 -9.12
CA ASN A 113 2.15 -26.21 -9.06
C ASN A 113 0.91 -26.75 -8.32
N LEU A 114 -0.04 -25.87 -7.95
CA LEU A 114 -1.25 -26.27 -7.25
C LEU A 114 -2.13 -27.15 -8.15
N PRO A 115 -2.65 -28.30 -7.67
CA PRO A 115 -3.54 -29.15 -8.48
C PRO A 115 -4.75 -28.38 -9.03
N LYS A 116 -5.09 -28.56 -10.32
CA LYS A 116 -6.17 -27.82 -11.00
C LYS A 116 -7.51 -27.88 -10.27
N LYS A 117 -7.85 -29.04 -9.67
CA LYS A 117 -9.09 -29.23 -8.92
C LYS A 117 -9.14 -28.39 -7.65
N LEU A 118 -8.01 -28.30 -6.96
CA LEU A 118 -7.84 -27.46 -5.79
C LEU A 118 -7.86 -25.98 -6.17
N GLN A 119 -7.21 -25.61 -7.29
CA GLN A 119 -7.30 -24.24 -7.79
C GLN A 119 -8.75 -23.84 -8.07
N TYR A 120 -9.51 -24.72 -8.73
CA TYR A 120 -10.92 -24.50 -8.99
C TYR A 120 -11.72 -24.34 -7.69
N TYR A 121 -11.47 -25.17 -6.68
CA TYR A 121 -12.13 -25.02 -5.38
C TYR A 121 -11.86 -23.65 -4.73
N ILE A 122 -10.58 -23.25 -4.65
CA ILE A 122 -10.20 -21.99 -3.99
C ILE A 122 -10.80 -20.77 -4.69
N ARG A 123 -10.84 -20.76 -6.03
CA ARG A 123 -11.50 -19.70 -6.82
C ARG A 123 -13.02 -19.63 -6.64
N GLN A 124 -13.62 -20.62 -5.99
CA GLN A 124 -15.06 -20.74 -5.79
C GLN A 124 -15.45 -20.62 -4.31
N MET A 125 -14.55 -20.18 -3.42
CA MET A 125 -14.84 -20.10 -1.99
C MET A 125 -15.63 -18.84 -1.60
N ASP A 126 -15.58 -17.75 -2.37
CA ASP A 126 -16.25 -16.47 -2.03
C ASP A 126 -17.65 -16.28 -2.66
N GLU A 127 -18.54 -15.58 -1.95
CA GLU A 127 -20.00 -15.68 -2.08
C GLU A 127 -20.59 -15.07 -3.36
N LYS A 128 -19.89 -14.19 -4.08
CA LYS A 128 -20.57 -13.30 -5.05
C LYS A 128 -20.86 -13.90 -6.43
N ASN A 129 -20.28 -15.04 -6.83
CA ASN A 129 -20.55 -15.73 -8.10
C ASN A 129 -20.06 -17.20 -8.10
N SER A 130 -20.01 -17.84 -6.94
CA SER A 130 -19.37 -19.15 -6.77
C SER A 130 -20.36 -20.32 -6.64
N LEU A 131 -19.81 -21.54 -6.66
CA LEU A 131 -20.52 -22.77 -6.28
C LEU A 131 -21.30 -22.62 -4.97
N SER A 132 -22.51 -23.17 -4.92
CA SER A 132 -23.25 -23.31 -3.65
C SER A 132 -22.49 -24.17 -2.65
N ASP A 133 -22.77 -24.00 -1.34
CA ASP A 133 -22.18 -24.80 -0.27
C ASP A 133 -22.24 -26.32 -0.53
N ILE A 134 -23.37 -26.81 -1.08
CA ILE A 134 -23.56 -28.22 -1.42
C ILE A 134 -22.64 -28.65 -2.56
N GLN A 135 -22.44 -27.79 -3.56
CA GLN A 135 -21.52 -28.08 -4.67
C GLN A 135 -20.06 -28.04 -4.21
N LEU A 136 -19.70 -27.10 -3.35
CA LEU A 136 -18.38 -27.05 -2.71
C LEU A 136 -18.13 -28.29 -1.86
N GLU A 137 -19.10 -28.73 -1.06
CA GLU A 137 -18.98 -29.94 -0.24
C GLU A 137 -18.79 -31.19 -1.12
N LYS A 138 -19.55 -31.34 -2.20
CA LYS A 138 -19.36 -32.42 -3.18
C LYS A 138 -17.97 -32.39 -3.80
N LEU A 139 -17.51 -31.20 -4.20
CA LEU A 139 -16.18 -31.01 -4.77
C LEU A 139 -15.10 -31.40 -3.76
N TYR A 140 -15.17 -30.90 -2.52
CA TYR A 140 -14.28 -31.26 -1.41
C TYR A 140 -14.25 -32.77 -1.17
N ASN A 141 -15.41 -33.41 -1.07
CA ASN A 141 -15.51 -34.84 -0.77
C ASN A 141 -14.84 -35.72 -1.84
N SER A 142 -14.84 -35.26 -3.10
CA SER A 142 -14.19 -35.94 -4.22
C SER A 142 -12.67 -35.72 -4.31
N MET A 143 -12.06 -34.96 -3.39
CA MET A 143 -10.63 -34.68 -3.39
C MET A 143 -9.79 -35.76 -2.70
N SER A 144 -8.53 -35.84 -3.09
CA SER A 144 -7.51 -36.65 -2.42
C SER A 144 -7.21 -36.13 -1.00
N PRO A 145 -6.62 -36.95 -0.12
CA PRO A 145 -6.23 -36.51 1.22
C PRO A 145 -5.27 -35.30 1.24
N SER A 146 -4.36 -35.20 0.25
CA SER A 146 -3.43 -34.07 0.15
C SER A 146 -4.12 -32.78 -0.29
N GLU A 147 -5.09 -32.85 -1.19
CA GLU A 147 -5.90 -31.70 -1.60
C GLU A 147 -6.82 -31.22 -0.46
N LYS A 148 -7.46 -32.16 0.26
CA LYS A 148 -8.25 -31.83 1.47
C LYS A 148 -7.39 -31.14 2.53
N TYR A 149 -6.16 -31.62 2.73
CA TYR A 149 -5.22 -30.99 3.65
C TYR A 149 -5.02 -29.50 3.34
N VAL A 150 -4.85 -29.14 2.06
CA VAL A 150 -4.69 -27.71 1.68
C VAL A 150 -5.93 -26.91 2.03
N ILE A 151 -7.12 -27.43 1.74
CA ILE A 151 -8.38 -26.74 2.05
C ILE A 151 -8.54 -26.54 3.55
N ASP A 152 -8.31 -27.60 4.33
CA ASP A 152 -8.46 -27.59 5.78
C ASP A 152 -7.43 -26.66 6.47
N HIS A 153 -6.30 -26.37 5.80
CA HIS A 153 -5.19 -25.56 6.31
C HIS A 153 -4.98 -24.27 5.49
N ILE A 154 -5.97 -23.83 4.72
CA ILE A 154 -5.79 -22.73 3.77
C ILE A 154 -5.30 -21.43 4.43
N ASP A 155 -5.77 -21.15 5.65
CA ASP A 155 -5.35 -19.99 6.46
C ASP A 155 -3.91 -20.11 6.97
N GLN A 156 -3.43 -21.33 7.22
CA GLN A 156 -2.04 -21.59 7.65
C GLN A 156 -1.08 -21.59 6.47
N ILE A 157 -1.60 -21.92 5.29
CA ILE A 157 -0.91 -21.84 4.01
C ILE A 157 -0.89 -20.40 3.50
N TYR A 158 -1.86 -19.56 3.89
CA TYR A 158 -2.03 -18.18 3.41
C TYR A 158 -2.28 -18.08 1.90
N PHE A 159 -2.99 -19.04 1.31
CA PHE A 159 -3.60 -18.78 0.01
C PHE A 159 -4.85 -17.93 0.18
N TYR A 160 -5.11 -17.04 -0.76
CA TYR A 160 -6.36 -16.30 -0.82
C TYR A 160 -6.85 -16.18 -2.27
N GLN A 161 -8.15 -15.95 -2.40
CA GLN A 161 -8.81 -15.65 -3.65
C GLN A 161 -8.58 -14.16 -3.99
N TYR A 162 -7.88 -13.89 -5.08
CA TYR A 162 -7.57 -12.56 -5.58
C TYR A 162 -8.53 -12.19 -6.73
N TYR A 163 -9.24 -11.08 -6.61
CA TYR A 163 -10.12 -10.58 -7.66
C TYR A 163 -9.31 -9.85 -8.72
N GLN A 164 -9.37 -10.31 -9.97
CA GLN A 164 -8.65 -9.70 -11.09
C GLN A 164 -9.46 -8.62 -11.83
N GLY A 165 -10.74 -8.45 -11.49
CA GLY A 165 -11.68 -7.69 -12.31
C GLY A 165 -12.62 -8.60 -13.11
N GLU A 166 -13.70 -8.03 -13.63
CA GLU A 166 -14.65 -8.69 -14.56
C GLU A 166 -15.22 -10.05 -14.11
N GLY A 167 -15.31 -10.30 -12.81
CA GLY A 167 -15.74 -11.60 -12.27
C GLY A 167 -14.68 -12.70 -12.31
N SER A 168 -13.45 -12.41 -12.73
CA SER A 168 -12.31 -13.34 -12.71
C SER A 168 -11.61 -13.34 -11.35
N TYR A 169 -11.22 -14.52 -10.91
CA TYR A 169 -10.48 -14.73 -9.68
C TYR A 169 -9.27 -15.62 -9.88
N ASP A 170 -8.18 -15.25 -9.25
CA ASP A 170 -6.96 -16.04 -9.16
C ASP A 170 -6.61 -16.37 -7.72
N ILE A 171 -5.51 -17.10 -7.54
CA ILE A 171 -5.00 -17.52 -6.24
C ILE A 171 -3.69 -16.78 -6.03
N ALA A 172 -3.54 -16.15 -4.87
CA ALA A 172 -2.33 -15.44 -4.52
C ALA A 172 -1.94 -15.69 -3.05
N LEU A 173 -0.77 -15.19 -2.65
CA LEU A 173 -0.35 -15.12 -1.25
C LEU A 173 -1.16 -14.06 -0.52
N ASN A 174 -1.83 -14.43 0.57
CA ASN A 174 -2.61 -13.52 1.38
C ASN A 174 -1.73 -12.32 1.81
N PRO A 175 -2.11 -11.08 1.46
CA PRO A 175 -1.29 -9.91 1.75
C PRO A 175 -1.10 -9.65 3.25
N GLU A 176 -1.94 -10.21 4.12
CA GLU A 176 -1.74 -10.19 5.58
C GLU A 176 -0.57 -11.07 6.04
N TYR A 177 -0.08 -12.00 5.22
CA TYR A 177 1.02 -12.91 5.56
C TYR A 177 2.26 -12.15 6.02
N VAL A 178 2.72 -11.20 5.21
CA VAL A 178 3.93 -10.42 5.50
C VAL A 178 3.74 -9.56 6.74
N ILE A 179 2.54 -9.01 6.92
CA ILE A 179 2.18 -8.18 8.09
C ILE A 179 2.18 -9.02 9.37
N LYS A 180 1.65 -10.24 9.33
CA LYS A 180 1.51 -11.09 10.51
C LYS A 180 2.79 -11.84 10.88
N ILE A 181 3.53 -12.33 9.89
CA ILE A 181 4.70 -13.18 10.12
C ILE A 181 5.99 -12.37 10.18
N PHE A 182 6.24 -11.53 9.17
CA PHE A 182 7.55 -10.89 9.02
C PHE A 182 7.64 -9.55 9.73
N SER A 183 6.67 -8.66 9.50
CA SER A 183 6.67 -7.27 9.99
C SER A 183 7.09 -7.12 11.47
N PRO A 184 6.56 -7.92 12.44
CA PRO A 184 6.92 -7.76 13.85
C PRO A 184 8.41 -7.95 14.16
N SER A 185 9.11 -8.70 13.30
CA SER A 185 10.54 -9.01 13.43
C SER A 185 11.43 -8.15 12.53
N LEU A 186 10.90 -7.21 11.75
CA LEU A 186 11.68 -6.29 10.91
C LEU A 186 11.93 -4.94 11.60
N GLN A 187 12.72 -4.09 10.97
CA GLN A 187 12.97 -2.74 11.48
C GLN A 187 11.68 -1.91 11.56
N LYS A 188 11.67 -0.88 12.41
CA LYS A 188 10.49 -0.02 12.57
C LYS A 188 10.07 0.67 11.27
N SER A 189 11.04 1.07 10.44
CA SER A 189 10.79 1.64 9.12
C SER A 189 10.02 0.67 8.23
N ASP A 190 10.42 -0.60 8.22
CA ASP A 190 9.81 -1.64 7.40
C ASP A 190 8.39 -1.96 7.86
N GLN A 191 8.16 -1.98 9.18
CA GLN A 191 6.82 -2.14 9.74
C GLN A 191 5.88 -1.03 9.28
N ILE A 192 6.36 0.22 9.26
CA ILE A 192 5.60 1.38 8.79
C ILE A 192 5.32 1.25 7.29
N TYR A 193 6.33 0.92 6.49
CA TYR A 193 6.19 0.73 5.05
C TYR A 193 5.16 -0.36 4.74
N LEU A 194 5.32 -1.55 5.31
CA LEU A 194 4.45 -2.69 5.02
C LEU A 194 3.00 -2.39 5.42
N LYS A 195 2.80 -1.77 6.59
CA LYS A 195 1.47 -1.38 7.06
C LYS A 195 0.82 -0.34 6.14
N GLU A 196 1.56 0.70 5.75
CA GLU A 196 1.01 1.71 4.85
C GLU A 196 0.71 1.12 3.49
N TYR A 197 1.66 0.41 2.89
CA TYR A 197 1.46 -0.24 1.59
C TYR A 197 0.22 -1.13 1.62
N ARG A 198 0.04 -1.93 2.69
CA ARG A 198 -1.17 -2.76 2.86
C ARG A 198 -2.45 -1.93 2.95
N ASN A 199 -2.43 -0.80 3.63
CA ASN A 199 -3.57 0.10 3.74
C ASN A 199 -3.94 0.70 2.37
N GLN A 200 -2.95 1.08 1.57
CA GLN A 200 -3.16 1.61 0.22
C GLN A 200 -3.76 0.53 -0.70
N GLU A 201 -3.21 -0.68 -0.71
CA GLU A 201 -3.74 -1.82 -1.48
C GLU A 201 -5.20 -2.15 -1.09
N ASN A 202 -5.52 -2.10 0.21
CA ASN A 202 -6.90 -2.27 0.69
C ASN A 202 -7.83 -1.14 0.23
N THR A 203 -7.34 0.09 0.17
CA THR A 203 -8.11 1.25 -0.28
C THR A 203 -8.41 1.14 -1.78
N ILE A 204 -7.44 0.64 -2.55
CA ILE A 204 -7.54 0.43 -4.01
C ILE A 204 -8.53 -0.69 -4.34
N GLY A 205 -8.49 -1.80 -3.58
CA GLY A 205 -9.40 -2.93 -3.78
C GLY A 205 -9.17 -3.71 -5.09
N GLY A 206 -7.93 -3.68 -5.62
CA GLY A 206 -7.58 -4.28 -6.92
C GLY A 206 -6.46 -3.47 -7.58
N SER A 207 -6.70 -2.99 -8.81
CA SER A 207 -5.80 -2.03 -9.47
C SER A 207 -6.19 -0.58 -9.18
N ILE A 208 -5.19 0.29 -9.11
CA ILE A 208 -5.39 1.74 -8.95
C ILE A 208 -5.89 2.41 -10.23
N ASP A 209 -5.67 1.78 -11.39
CA ASP A 209 -6.01 2.25 -12.74
C ASP A 209 -7.06 1.36 -13.44
N ASN A 210 -8.02 0.85 -12.69
CA ASN A 210 -9.06 -0.05 -13.19
C ASN A 210 -9.91 0.61 -14.30
N ASP A 211 -10.12 -0.11 -15.40
CA ASP A 211 -10.79 0.39 -16.63
C ASP A 211 -10.26 1.77 -17.06
N ALA A 212 -8.92 1.92 -17.05
CA ALA A 212 -8.23 3.17 -17.38
C ALA A 212 -8.70 4.40 -16.57
N GLY A 213 -9.20 4.19 -15.35
CA GLY A 213 -9.65 5.23 -14.43
C GLY A 213 -9.05 5.04 -13.03
N LEU A 214 -8.83 6.14 -12.32
CA LEU A 214 -8.33 6.10 -10.95
C LEU A 214 -9.40 5.56 -10.01
N THR A 215 -9.06 4.52 -9.24
CA THR A 215 -9.94 3.97 -8.19
C THR A 215 -9.90 4.78 -6.89
N VAL A 216 -9.02 5.77 -6.82
CA VAL A 216 -8.89 6.70 -5.68
C VAL A 216 -8.93 8.16 -6.15
N SER A 217 -9.35 9.05 -5.26
CA SER A 217 -9.33 10.49 -5.52
C SER A 217 -7.90 11.02 -5.72
N PHE A 218 -7.76 12.11 -6.48
CA PHE A 218 -6.47 12.80 -6.62
C PHE A 218 -5.97 13.34 -5.28
N THR A 219 -6.87 13.77 -4.40
CA THR A 219 -6.51 14.18 -3.04
C THR A 219 -5.84 13.02 -2.28
N GLN A 220 -6.40 11.81 -2.34
CA GLN A 220 -5.83 10.63 -1.70
C GLN A 220 -4.45 10.27 -2.29
N LEU A 221 -4.31 10.35 -3.61
CA LEU A 221 -3.05 10.13 -4.32
C LEU A 221 -1.96 11.12 -3.88
N GLY A 222 -2.34 12.40 -3.74
CA GLY A 222 -1.46 13.43 -3.25
C GLY A 222 -1.00 13.20 -1.80
N ASP A 223 -1.90 12.70 -0.94
CA ASP A 223 -1.56 12.35 0.44
C ASP A 223 -0.60 11.16 0.52
N TRP A 224 -0.74 10.16 -0.36
CA TRP A 224 0.21 9.05 -0.47
C TRP A 224 1.59 9.48 -0.94
N ILE A 225 1.69 10.40 -1.91
CA ILE A 225 2.97 11.00 -2.32
C ILE A 225 3.67 11.64 -1.13
N ILE A 226 2.95 12.49 -0.38
CA ILE A 226 3.49 13.17 0.81
C ILE A 226 3.93 12.16 1.87
N PHE A 227 3.14 11.11 2.09
CA PHE A 227 3.50 10.03 3.02
C PHE A 227 4.85 9.41 2.65
N TRP A 228 5.00 8.97 1.40
CA TRP A 228 6.20 8.27 0.96
C TRP A 228 7.44 9.18 0.96
N GLU A 229 7.28 10.46 0.61
CA GLU A 229 8.37 11.44 0.71
C GLU A 229 8.83 11.65 2.16
N ASN A 230 7.87 11.76 3.09
CA ASN A 230 8.18 11.87 4.52
C ASN A 230 8.82 10.59 5.06
N TYR A 231 8.34 9.42 4.63
CA TYR A 231 8.92 8.13 4.97
C TYR A 231 10.40 8.05 4.55
N ILE A 232 10.74 8.43 3.32
CA ILE A 232 12.13 8.43 2.84
C ILE A 232 12.98 9.43 3.61
N LYS A 233 12.43 10.62 3.90
CA LYS A 233 13.12 11.65 4.70
C LYS A 233 13.41 11.16 6.12
N GLN A 234 12.47 10.47 6.74
CA GLN A 234 12.60 9.96 8.10
C GLN A 234 13.48 8.70 8.18
N TYR A 235 13.44 7.84 7.16
CA TYR A 235 14.14 6.55 7.12
C TYR A 235 15.01 6.42 5.85
N PRO A 236 16.07 7.23 5.70
CA PRO A 236 16.87 7.30 4.48
C PRO A 236 17.71 6.04 4.18
N GLN A 237 17.82 5.12 5.16
CA GLN A 237 18.49 3.82 5.05
C GLN A 237 17.52 2.64 5.12
N SER A 238 16.21 2.89 5.01
CA SER A 238 15.23 1.81 5.06
C SER A 238 15.41 0.81 3.92
N HIS A 239 15.18 -0.47 4.20
CA HIS A 239 15.19 -1.54 3.21
C HIS A 239 14.23 -1.23 2.04
N PHE A 240 13.05 -0.68 2.34
CA PHE A 240 12.03 -0.37 1.33
C PHE A 240 12.12 1.03 0.70
N LYS A 241 13.23 1.77 0.89
CA LYS A 241 13.38 3.12 0.33
C LYS A 241 13.13 3.17 -1.18
N ASN A 242 13.75 2.26 -1.93
CA ASN A 242 13.63 2.24 -3.40
C ASN A 242 12.19 1.94 -3.84
N MET A 243 11.45 1.13 -3.08
CA MET A 243 10.05 0.84 -3.37
C MET A 243 9.15 2.04 -3.09
N ALA A 244 9.38 2.75 -1.98
CA ALA A 244 8.70 4.02 -1.70
C ALA A 244 8.98 5.08 -2.78
N GLN A 245 10.19 5.13 -3.34
CA GLN A 245 10.52 6.02 -4.46
C GLN A 245 9.71 5.67 -5.72
N LYS A 246 9.58 4.38 -6.03
CA LYS A 246 8.75 3.92 -7.16
C LYS A 246 7.28 4.30 -6.96
N HIS A 247 6.74 4.14 -5.76
CA HIS A 247 5.38 4.58 -5.43
C HIS A 247 5.19 6.08 -5.69
N ILE A 248 6.13 6.93 -5.23
CA ILE A 248 6.09 8.37 -5.50
C ILE A 248 6.09 8.66 -7.00
N GLN A 249 7.01 8.06 -7.76
CA GLN A 249 7.12 8.30 -9.20
C GLN A 249 5.83 7.91 -9.93
N PHE A 250 5.28 6.76 -9.59
CA PHE A 250 4.05 6.25 -10.18
C PHE A 250 2.84 7.10 -9.82
N TYR A 251 2.68 7.48 -8.55
CA TYR A 251 1.59 8.36 -8.12
C TYR A 251 1.72 9.77 -8.69
N GLN A 252 2.93 10.30 -8.85
CA GLN A 252 3.15 11.58 -9.52
C GLN A 252 2.66 11.56 -10.97
N LYS A 253 2.94 10.47 -11.72
CA LYS A 253 2.45 10.33 -13.11
C LYS A 253 0.93 10.48 -13.17
N TYR A 254 0.21 9.73 -12.34
CA TYR A 254 -1.25 9.83 -12.30
C TYR A 254 -1.77 11.16 -11.78
N LEU A 255 -1.12 11.75 -10.77
CA LEU A 255 -1.54 13.05 -10.23
C LEU A 255 -1.47 14.17 -11.27
N PHE A 256 -0.41 14.18 -12.09
CA PHE A 256 -0.15 15.28 -13.03
C PHE A 256 -0.69 15.04 -14.44
N LEU A 257 -0.82 13.78 -14.86
CA LEU A 257 -1.24 13.44 -16.23
C LEU A 257 -2.67 12.88 -16.27
N GLY A 258 -3.14 12.27 -15.18
CA GLY A 258 -4.41 11.56 -15.14
C GLY A 258 -4.36 10.23 -15.87
N LEU A 259 -5.55 9.65 -16.06
CA LEU A 259 -5.80 8.48 -16.90
C LEU A 259 -6.92 8.81 -17.90
N GLU A 260 -7.20 7.93 -18.85
CA GLU A 260 -8.20 8.16 -19.90
C GLU A 260 -9.60 8.44 -19.33
N ASN A 261 -10.06 7.62 -18.38
CA ASN A 261 -11.38 7.74 -17.76
C ASN A 261 -11.40 8.62 -16.50
N THR A 262 -10.24 9.11 -16.08
CA THR A 262 -10.09 10.11 -15.00
C THR A 262 -9.00 11.12 -15.38
N PRO A 263 -9.25 11.95 -16.42
CA PRO A 263 -8.23 12.84 -16.94
C PRO A 263 -7.97 14.00 -15.98
N VAL A 264 -6.76 14.56 -16.05
CA VAL A 264 -6.45 15.83 -15.38
C VAL A 264 -6.92 17.01 -16.21
N PHE A 265 -6.87 16.91 -17.54
CA PHE A 265 -7.34 17.91 -18.48
C PHE A 265 -8.51 17.39 -19.29
N GLU A 266 -9.62 18.13 -19.31
CA GLU A 266 -10.77 17.88 -20.15
C GLU A 266 -10.83 18.97 -21.23
N PHE A 267 -10.94 18.56 -22.50
CA PHE A 267 -10.87 19.46 -23.65
C PHE A 267 -12.25 19.68 -24.25
N GLU A 268 -12.60 20.95 -24.44
CA GLU A 268 -13.76 21.42 -25.18
C GLU A 268 -13.31 22.01 -26.52
N TYR A 269 -14.25 22.42 -27.37
CA TYR A 269 -13.92 22.93 -28.72
C TYR A 269 -12.96 24.14 -28.71
N LEU A 270 -13.08 25.04 -27.73
CA LEU A 270 -12.29 26.28 -27.66
C LEU A 270 -11.61 26.53 -26.30
N ASP A 271 -11.75 25.61 -25.35
CA ASP A 271 -11.17 25.74 -24.00
C ASP A 271 -10.81 24.36 -23.45
N PHE A 272 -10.15 24.35 -22.30
CA PHE A 272 -9.96 23.17 -21.49
C PHE A 272 -10.21 23.47 -20.01
N GLU A 273 -10.72 22.46 -19.33
CA GLU A 273 -10.87 22.46 -17.89
C GLU A 273 -9.87 21.52 -17.24
N ILE A 274 -9.60 21.77 -15.96
CA ILE A 274 -8.77 20.90 -15.14
C ILE A 274 -9.68 20.26 -14.13
N ASN A 275 -9.52 18.95 -13.95
CA ASN A 275 -10.26 18.22 -12.94
C ASN A 275 -10.11 18.93 -11.57
N PRO A 276 -11.20 19.36 -10.93
CA PRO A 276 -11.12 20.21 -9.74
C PRO A 276 -10.49 19.49 -8.55
N ASP A 277 -10.62 18.16 -8.45
CA ASP A 277 -9.95 17.39 -7.40
C ASP A 277 -8.44 17.28 -7.66
N ALA A 278 -8.02 17.09 -8.91
CA ALA A 278 -6.61 17.14 -9.29
C ALA A 278 -6.00 18.51 -8.98
N LEU A 279 -6.66 19.60 -9.40
CA LEU A 279 -6.20 20.96 -9.13
C LEU A 279 -6.08 21.24 -7.64
N LYS A 280 -7.05 20.80 -6.84
CA LYS A 280 -7.03 20.91 -5.37
C LYS A 280 -5.87 20.14 -4.76
N ALA A 281 -5.64 18.90 -5.17
CA ALA A 281 -4.55 18.05 -4.68
C ALA A 281 -3.17 18.66 -5.01
N ILE A 282 -2.98 19.09 -6.26
CA ILE A 282 -1.74 19.73 -6.73
C ILE A 282 -1.51 21.06 -6.00
N THR A 283 -2.55 21.88 -5.82
CA THR A 283 -2.47 23.14 -5.07
C THR A 283 -2.15 22.92 -3.59
N LYS A 284 -2.65 21.82 -3.00
CA LYS A 284 -2.28 21.44 -1.63
C LYS A 284 -0.78 21.11 -1.56
N ILE A 285 -0.29 20.26 -2.47
CA ILE A 285 1.12 19.86 -2.52
C ILE A 285 2.05 21.05 -2.75
N SER A 286 1.70 21.99 -3.64
CA SER A 286 2.53 23.16 -3.94
C SER A 286 2.80 24.06 -2.73
N LYS A 287 1.97 23.97 -1.69
CA LYS A 287 2.07 24.73 -0.43
C LYS A 287 2.81 23.97 0.67
N THR A 288 3.27 22.75 0.41
CA THR A 288 4.01 21.94 1.39
C THR A 288 5.53 22.14 1.28
N GLN A 289 6.28 21.53 2.20
CA GLN A 289 7.74 21.39 2.12
C GLN A 289 8.17 20.04 1.50
N SER A 290 7.26 19.39 0.76
CA SER A 290 7.50 18.09 0.15
C SER A 290 8.39 18.23 -1.09
N GLN A 291 9.04 17.15 -1.52
CA GLN A 291 9.90 17.18 -2.72
C GLN A 291 9.07 17.42 -4.00
N SER A 292 7.82 16.99 -3.99
CA SER A 292 6.83 17.24 -5.05
C SER A 292 6.32 18.68 -5.12
N ALA A 293 6.57 19.53 -4.12
CA ALA A 293 6.06 20.90 -4.09
C ALA A 293 6.54 21.74 -5.29
N GLU A 294 7.79 21.55 -5.75
CA GLU A 294 8.31 22.26 -6.92
C GLU A 294 7.63 21.79 -8.21
N LYS A 295 7.43 20.48 -8.39
CA LYS A 295 6.70 19.92 -9.53
C LYS A 295 5.26 20.47 -9.56
N ALA A 296 4.60 20.51 -8.41
CA ALA A 296 3.26 21.06 -8.30
C ALA A 296 3.19 22.56 -8.67
N LYS A 297 4.18 23.37 -8.28
CA LYS A 297 4.25 24.79 -8.71
C LYS A 297 4.44 24.91 -10.21
N LYS A 298 5.38 24.15 -10.79
CA LYS A 298 5.63 24.12 -12.24
C LYS A 298 4.38 23.74 -13.02
N PHE A 299 3.60 22.77 -12.53
CA PHE A 299 2.30 22.42 -13.12
C PHE A 299 1.32 23.60 -13.09
N LEU A 300 1.15 24.27 -11.94
CA LEU A 300 0.24 25.41 -11.82
C LEU A 300 0.66 26.59 -12.69
N ASP A 301 1.97 26.84 -12.81
CA ASP A 301 2.53 27.87 -13.70
C ASP A 301 2.30 27.51 -15.17
N TYR A 302 2.48 26.24 -15.55
CA TYR A 302 2.19 25.72 -16.88
C TYR A 302 0.72 25.96 -17.25
N VAL A 303 -0.20 25.53 -16.39
CA VAL A 303 -1.65 25.75 -16.54
C VAL A 303 -1.99 27.23 -16.70
N THR A 304 -1.47 28.07 -15.81
CA THR A 304 -1.75 29.51 -15.81
C THR A 304 -1.24 30.16 -17.09
N SER A 305 -0.08 29.72 -17.59
CA SER A 305 0.50 30.25 -18.82
C SER A 305 -0.29 29.81 -20.05
N SER A 306 -0.76 28.57 -20.08
CA SER A 306 -1.62 28.04 -21.15
C SER A 306 -2.97 28.75 -21.22
N LYS A 307 -3.59 29.07 -20.08
CA LYS A 307 -4.83 29.88 -20.05
C LYS A 307 -4.61 31.36 -20.36
N LYS A 308 -3.38 31.88 -20.27
CA LYS A 308 -3.09 33.28 -20.63
C LYS A 308 -2.86 33.49 -22.13
N MET A 309 -2.59 32.43 -22.88
CA MET A 309 -2.56 32.48 -24.36
C MET A 309 -3.96 32.70 -24.96
N ASP A 310 -5.02 32.57 -24.15
CA ASP A 310 -6.44 32.83 -24.43
C ASP A 310 -6.78 34.32 -24.65
N ALA A 311 -5.95 35.08 -25.38
CA ALA A 311 -6.08 36.53 -25.47
C ALA A 311 -7.27 36.98 -26.36
N SER A 312 -8.37 37.27 -25.66
CA SER A 312 -9.29 38.42 -25.78
C SER A 312 -9.78 38.83 -27.18
N PHE A 313 -10.82 38.14 -27.64
CA PHE A 313 -11.85 38.75 -28.48
C PHE A 313 -12.73 39.67 -27.62
N ASN A 314 -12.99 40.89 -28.08
CA ASN A 314 -13.95 41.81 -27.46
C ASN A 314 -15.23 41.90 -28.31
N GLU A 315 -16.29 41.28 -27.79
CA GLU A 315 -17.62 41.27 -28.40
C GLU A 315 -18.17 42.67 -28.73
N GLU A 316 -17.75 43.71 -28.00
CA GLU A 316 -18.26 45.08 -28.18
C GLU A 316 -17.53 45.88 -29.28
N THR A 317 -16.28 45.53 -29.60
CA THR A 317 -15.43 46.35 -30.49
C THR A 317 -14.95 45.63 -31.74
N ASP A 318 -14.97 44.31 -31.75
CA ASP A 318 -14.28 43.53 -32.77
C ASP A 318 -15.25 43.12 -33.89
N SER A 319 -14.72 43.06 -35.11
CA SER A 319 -15.48 42.69 -36.31
C SER A 319 -15.73 41.18 -36.41
N GLN A 320 -16.68 40.79 -37.25
CA GLN A 320 -16.94 39.39 -37.56
C GLN A 320 -15.71 38.66 -38.15
N ALA A 321 -14.84 39.37 -38.89
CA ALA A 321 -13.62 38.80 -39.42
C ALA A 321 -12.61 38.48 -38.30
N GLU A 322 -12.52 39.36 -37.30
CA GLU A 322 -11.69 39.15 -36.10
C GLU A 322 -12.22 38.02 -35.23
N TYR A 323 -13.55 37.89 -35.08
CA TYR A 323 -14.16 36.75 -34.40
C TYR A 323 -13.80 35.41 -35.08
N ASN A 324 -13.91 35.33 -36.41
CA ASN A 324 -13.58 34.09 -37.12
C ASN A 324 -12.08 33.75 -37.02
N ALA A 325 -11.21 34.76 -37.03
CA ALA A 325 -9.78 34.58 -36.84
C ALA A 325 -9.46 34.11 -35.41
N TYR A 326 -10.13 34.67 -34.41
CA TYR A 326 -10.05 34.24 -33.01
C TYR A 326 -10.45 32.77 -32.87
N LEU A 327 -11.62 32.37 -33.38
CA LEU A 327 -12.08 30.97 -33.32
C LEU A 327 -11.06 29.99 -33.92
N TYR A 328 -10.52 30.32 -35.10
CA TYR A 328 -9.52 29.49 -35.76
C TYR A 328 -8.23 29.35 -34.91
N GLN A 329 -7.73 30.46 -34.36
CA GLN A 329 -6.53 30.46 -33.53
C GLN A 329 -6.73 29.66 -32.23
N GLN A 330 -7.89 29.81 -31.59
CA GLN A 330 -8.23 29.06 -30.38
C GLN A 330 -8.36 27.57 -30.66
N GLU A 331 -9.05 27.18 -31.72
CA GLU A 331 -9.15 25.77 -32.12
C GLU A 331 -7.77 25.17 -32.42
N GLU A 332 -6.90 25.89 -33.15
CA GLU A 332 -5.54 25.42 -33.43
C GLU A 332 -4.70 25.26 -32.16
N PHE A 333 -4.83 26.22 -31.23
CA PHE A 333 -4.17 26.17 -29.93
C PHE A 333 -4.62 24.96 -29.11
N ILE A 334 -5.94 24.77 -28.93
CA ILE A 334 -6.50 23.65 -28.15
C ILE A 334 -6.07 22.32 -28.74
N ASN A 335 -6.18 22.13 -30.06
CA ASN A 335 -5.74 20.92 -30.73
C ASN A 335 -4.24 20.65 -30.52
N THR A 336 -3.41 21.68 -30.62
CA THR A 336 -1.96 21.56 -30.39
C THR A 336 -1.64 21.26 -28.94
N PHE A 337 -2.33 21.89 -27.99
CA PHE A 337 -2.13 21.66 -26.58
C PHE A 337 -2.55 20.24 -26.19
N GLN A 338 -3.76 19.81 -26.57
CA GLN A 338 -4.27 18.46 -26.30
C GLN A 338 -3.31 17.37 -26.81
N LYS A 339 -2.71 17.57 -27.98
CA LYS A 339 -1.76 16.61 -28.55
C LYS A 339 -0.43 16.53 -27.78
N ASN A 340 0.01 17.62 -27.15
CA ASN A 340 1.38 17.76 -26.67
C ASN A 340 1.52 17.88 -25.15
N TYR A 341 0.43 18.17 -24.41
CA TYR A 341 0.53 18.51 -22.98
C TYR A 341 1.16 17.40 -22.15
N GLN A 342 0.86 16.13 -22.43
CA GLN A 342 1.42 15.01 -21.66
C GLN A 342 2.94 14.96 -21.78
N GLN A 343 3.49 15.04 -23.00
CA GLN A 343 4.94 15.00 -23.23
C GLN A 343 5.62 16.25 -22.66
N GLN A 344 4.99 17.42 -22.78
CA GLN A 344 5.47 18.65 -22.18
C GLN A 344 5.54 18.54 -20.65
N LEU A 345 4.49 18.01 -20.01
CA LEU A 345 4.45 17.81 -18.56
C LEU A 345 5.44 16.74 -18.08
N ILE A 346 5.58 15.61 -18.78
CA ILE A 346 6.59 14.58 -18.47
C ILE A 346 7.97 15.21 -18.42
N THR A 347 8.29 16.03 -19.41
CA THR A 347 9.59 16.71 -19.53
C THR A 347 9.75 17.80 -18.46
N LEU A 348 8.76 18.68 -18.32
CA LEU A 348 8.77 19.80 -17.37
C LEU A 348 8.89 19.35 -15.91
N LEU A 349 8.19 18.26 -15.57
CA LEU A 349 8.06 17.76 -14.22
C LEU A 349 9.01 16.59 -13.91
N ASN A 350 9.83 16.17 -14.88
CA ASN A 350 10.73 15.02 -14.79
C ASN A 350 9.99 13.78 -14.25
N LEU A 351 9.02 13.30 -15.05
CA LEU A 351 8.16 12.14 -14.73
C LEU A 351 8.57 10.91 -15.55
N GLU A 352 9.85 10.71 -15.83
CA GLU A 352 10.33 9.52 -16.57
C GLU A 352 10.08 8.20 -15.82
#